data_AF-A0AA37JIS4-F1
#
_entry.id   AF-A0AA37JIS4-F1
#
_cell.length_a   1.000
_cell.length_b   1.000
_cell.length_c   1.000
_cell.angle_alpha   90.00
_cell.angle_beta   90.00
_cell.angle_gamma   90.00
#
_symmetry.space_group_name_H-M   'P 1'
#
loop_
_entity.id
_entity.type
_entity.pdbx_description
1 polymer ?
#
loop_
_entity_poly.entity_id
_entity_poly.type
_entity_poly.pdbx_seq_one_letter_code
_entity_poly.pdbx_strand_id
1 'polypeptide(L)'
;MSLDELELILCDMYEMDEWLPNPVFDKKEFAKASNSLWAIGEFRNYVADHIYPQTKTSIKNLEVMARSFTEKMEDFASMNQKNSSIFITAKIIGENIQDLLYAME
;
A
#
# COMPACT_ATOMS: atom_id res chain seq x y z
N MET A 1 1.42 -3.29 -17.23
CA MET A 1 1.39 -4.09 -16.00
C MET A 1 -0.03 -4.57 -15.77
N SER A 2 -0.26 -5.87 -15.61
CA SER A 2 -1.52 -6.44 -15.14
C SER A 2 -1.67 -6.34 -13.62
N LEU A 3 -2.89 -6.57 -13.12
CA LEU A 3 -3.12 -6.68 -11.68
C LEU A 3 -2.32 -7.83 -11.05
N ASP A 4 -2.27 -8.99 -11.69
CA ASP A 4 -1.48 -10.14 -11.20
C ASP A 4 0.03 -9.81 -11.14
N GLU A 5 0.57 -9.09 -12.14
CA GLU A 5 1.97 -8.64 -12.13
C GLU A 5 2.24 -7.66 -10.98
N LEU A 6 1.32 -6.71 -10.75
CA LEU A 6 1.42 -5.77 -9.64
C LEU A 6 1.32 -6.50 -8.29
N GLU A 7 0.41 -7.47 -8.16
CA GLU A 7 0.23 -8.27 -6.95
C GLU A 7 1.52 -9.01 -6.59
N LEU A 8 2.14 -9.69 -7.56
CA LEU A 8 3.40 -10.40 -7.37
C LEU A 8 4.52 -9.47 -6.89
N ILE A 9 4.69 -8.31 -7.52
CA ILE A 9 5.72 -7.33 -7.11
C ILE A 9 5.50 -6.87 -5.67
N LEU A 10 4.25 -6.59 -5.30
CA LEU A 10 3.92 -6.14 -3.95
C LEU A 10 4.09 -7.27 -2.92
N CYS A 11 3.75 -8.52 -3.27
CA CYS A 11 3.99 -9.69 -2.42
C CYS A 11 5.50 -9.88 -2.18
N ASP A 12 6.32 -9.77 -3.23
CA ASP A 12 7.76 -9.91 -3.13
C ASP A 12 8.40 -8.84 -2.24
N MET A 13 7.94 -7.59 -2.36
CA MET A 13 8.51 -6.49 -1.57
C MET A 13 8.10 -6.48 -0.10
N TYR A 14 6.89 -6.94 0.20
CA TYR A 14 6.30 -6.69 1.51
C TYR A 14 5.85 -7.93 2.25
N GLU A 15 5.50 -9.03 1.57
CA GLU A 15 4.89 -10.21 2.20
C GLU A 15 5.87 -11.38 2.32
N MET A 16 6.80 -11.53 1.38
CA MET A 16 7.69 -12.70 1.29
C MET A 16 8.65 -12.85 2.49
N ASP A 17 9.11 -11.74 3.08
CA ASP A 17 10.04 -11.73 4.23
C ASP A 17 9.38 -11.27 5.55
N GLU A 18 8.06 -11.06 5.57
CA GLU A 18 7.39 -10.47 6.73
C GLU A 18 7.08 -11.52 7.79
N TRP A 19 7.94 -11.57 8.82
CA TRP A 19 7.63 -12.30 10.04
C TRP A 19 6.71 -11.44 10.91
N LEU A 20 5.47 -11.87 11.12
CA LEU A 20 4.56 -11.20 12.05
C LEU A 20 5.07 -11.34 13.50
N PRO A 21 5.40 -10.23 14.18
CA PRO A 21 5.83 -10.26 15.57
C PRO A 21 4.77 -10.86 16.49
N ASN A 22 5.17 -11.53 17.56
CA ASN A 22 4.17 -12.07 18.49
C ASN A 22 3.42 -10.92 19.18
N PRO A 23 2.09 -10.78 19.01
CA PRO A 23 1.33 -9.65 19.53
C PRO A 23 1.32 -9.56 21.07
N VAL A 24 1.64 -10.66 21.77
CA VAL A 24 1.76 -10.71 23.22
C VAL A 24 3.03 -10.00 23.70
N PHE A 25 4.13 -10.11 22.94
CA PHE A 25 5.44 -9.60 23.33
C PHE A 25 5.80 -8.28 22.61
N ASP A 26 5.40 -8.13 21.35
CA ASP A 26 5.82 -7.04 20.46
C ASP A 26 4.62 -6.35 19.80
N LYS A 27 3.63 -5.94 20.62
CA LYS A 27 2.36 -5.36 20.16
C LYS A 27 2.50 -4.20 19.15
N LYS A 28 3.53 -3.36 19.30
CA LYS A 28 3.79 -2.22 18.40
C LYS A 28 4.26 -2.68 17.03
N GLU A 29 5.23 -3.60 16.99
CA GLU A 29 5.76 -4.12 15.73
C GLU A 29 4.70 -4.99 15.02
N PHE A 30 3.91 -5.76 15.78
CA PHE A 30 2.76 -6.48 15.23
C PHE A 30 1.75 -5.53 14.59
N ALA A 31 1.38 -4.43 15.27
CA ALA A 31 0.46 -3.44 14.72
C ALA A 31 1.03 -2.77 13.47
N LYS A 32 2.34 -2.48 13.45
CA LYS A 32 3.01 -1.90 12.28
C LYS A 32 2.96 -2.85 11.08
N ALA A 33 3.40 -4.10 11.24
CA ALA A 33 3.35 -5.11 10.17
C ALA A 33 1.91 -5.36 9.68
N SER A 34 0.95 -5.50 10.61
CA SER A 34 -0.46 -5.68 10.26
C SER A 34 -1.02 -4.50 9.46
N ASN A 35 -0.67 -3.26 9.83
CA ASN A 35 -1.12 -2.07 9.12
C ASN A 35 -0.46 -1.95 7.73
N SER A 36 0.80 -2.36 7.58
CA SER A 36 1.49 -2.42 6.28
C SER A 36 0.78 -3.39 5.33
N LEU A 37 0.52 -4.62 5.78
CA LEU A 37 -0.23 -5.63 5.02
C LEU A 37 -1.61 -5.13 4.62
N TRP A 38 -2.34 -4.51 5.55
CA TRP A 38 -3.63 -3.91 5.25
C TRP A 38 -3.51 -2.84 4.17
N ALA A 39 -2.55 -1.92 4.28
CA ALA A 39 -2.36 -0.85 3.31
C ALA A 39 -2.05 -1.35 1.90
N ILE A 40 -1.28 -2.43 1.77
CA ILE A 40 -0.98 -3.05 0.48
C ILE A 40 -2.25 -3.62 -0.14
N GLY A 41 -3.07 -4.32 0.65
CA GLY A 41 -4.36 -4.83 0.20
C GLY A 41 -5.30 -3.71 -0.25
N GLU A 42 -5.38 -2.62 0.52
CA GLU A 42 -6.16 -1.43 0.13
C GLU A 42 -5.66 -0.79 -1.16
N PHE A 43 -4.34 -0.69 -1.36
CA PHE A 43 -3.79 -0.16 -2.60
C PHE A 43 -4.12 -1.05 -3.80
N ARG A 44 -4.02 -2.39 -3.66
CA ARG A 44 -4.42 -3.34 -4.71
C ARG A 44 -5.89 -3.17 -5.11
N ASN A 45 -6.78 -3.11 -4.12
CA ASN A 45 -8.21 -2.89 -4.33
C ASN A 45 -8.47 -1.53 -5.00
N TYR A 46 -7.77 -0.49 -4.52
CA TYR A 46 -7.87 0.85 -5.08
C TYR A 46 -7.51 0.88 -6.57
N VAL A 47 -6.40 0.26 -6.96
CA VAL A 47 -6.00 0.17 -8.38
C VAL A 47 -7.03 -0.62 -9.18
N ALA A 48 -7.45 -1.79 -8.69
CA ALA A 48 -8.42 -2.66 -9.38
C ALA A 48 -9.73 -1.92 -9.68
N ASP A 49 -10.25 -1.17 -8.70
CA ASP A 49 -11.47 -0.37 -8.86
C ASP A 49 -11.29 0.77 -9.87
N HIS A 50 -10.11 1.39 -9.94
CA HIS A 50 -9.85 2.53 -10.83
C HIS A 50 -9.64 2.13 -12.29
N ILE A 51 -9.13 0.92 -12.52
CA ILE A 51 -8.87 0.44 -13.88
C ILE A 51 -10.02 -0.40 -14.43
N TYR A 52 -11.04 -0.75 -13.63
CA TYR A 52 -12.17 -1.53 -14.10
C TYR A 52 -12.90 -0.85 -15.28
N PRO A 53 -13.29 -1.57 -16.35
CA PRO A 53 -13.22 -3.03 -16.54
C PRO A 53 -11.91 -3.53 -17.18
N GLN A 54 -10.91 -2.67 -17.35
CA GLN A 54 -9.59 -3.09 -17.79
C GLN A 54 -8.88 -3.88 -16.69
N THR A 55 -7.94 -4.73 -17.09
CA THR A 55 -7.11 -5.55 -16.17
C THR A 55 -5.63 -5.22 -16.28
N LYS A 56 -5.29 -4.22 -17.09
CA LYS A 56 -3.93 -3.77 -17.36
C LYS A 56 -3.87 -2.26 -17.44
N THR A 57 -2.78 -1.70 -16.95
CA THR A 57 -2.50 -0.27 -17.02
C THR A 57 -0.98 -0.03 -17.18
N SER A 58 -0.58 1.20 -17.48
CA SER A 58 0.83 1.59 -17.58
C SER A 58 1.44 1.86 -16.20
N ILE A 59 2.76 1.76 -16.08
CA ILE A 59 3.50 2.13 -14.85
C ILE A 59 3.20 3.58 -14.47
N LYS A 60 3.29 4.50 -15.43
CA LYS A 60 2.91 5.92 -15.24
C LYS A 60 1.50 6.13 -14.68
N ASN A 61 0.51 5.33 -15.10
CA ASN A 61 -0.83 5.42 -14.53
C ASN A 61 -0.87 4.89 -13.09
N LEU A 62 -0.11 3.83 -12.78
CA LEU A 62 0.05 3.32 -11.42
C LEU A 62 0.71 4.34 -10.50
N GLU A 63 1.72 5.08 -10.98
CA GLU A 63 2.33 6.16 -10.19
C GLU A 63 1.33 7.26 -9.83
N VAL A 64 0.49 7.67 -10.79
CA VAL A 64 -0.58 8.65 -10.55
C VAL A 64 -1.58 8.12 -9.51
N MET A 65 -1.93 6.84 -9.60
CA MET A 65 -2.80 6.19 -8.61
C MET A 65 -2.14 6.09 -7.23
N ALA A 66 -0.86 5.73 -7.15
CA ALA A 66 -0.09 5.68 -5.91
C ALA A 66 -0.03 7.05 -5.23
N ARG A 67 0.24 8.11 -6.00
CA ARG A 67 0.20 9.49 -5.47
C ARG A 67 -1.18 9.85 -4.93
N SER A 68 -2.24 9.59 -5.70
CA SER A 68 -3.61 9.89 -5.26
C SER A 68 -4.02 9.09 -4.02
N PHE A 69 -3.57 7.84 -3.92
CA PHE A 69 -3.75 7.02 -2.72
C PHE A 69 -3.05 7.65 -1.51
N THR A 70 -1.78 8.04 -1.64
CA THR A 70 -1.00 8.71 -0.59
C THR A 70 -1.68 9.97 -0.08
N GLU A 71 -2.15 10.84 -1.00
CA GLU A 71 -2.89 12.07 -0.65
C GLU A 71 -4.16 11.76 0.15
N LYS A 72 -4.93 10.74 -0.26
CA LYS A 72 -6.13 10.32 0.49
C LYS A 72 -5.81 9.78 1.88
N MET A 73 -4.73 9.02 2.02
CA MET A 73 -4.31 8.49 3.32
C MET A 73 -3.84 9.61 4.25
N GLU A 74 -3.17 10.63 3.73
CA GLU A 74 -2.84 11.84 4.49
C GLU A 74 -4.09 12.58 4.98
N ASP A 75 -5.07 12.77 4.10
CA ASP A 75 -6.35 13.37 4.46
C ASP A 75 -7.05 12.58 5.57
N PHE A 76 -7.16 11.25 5.43
CA PHE A 76 -7.79 10.39 6.45
C PHE A 76 -7.04 10.42 7.78
N ALA A 77 -5.71 10.44 7.75
CA ALA A 77 -4.89 10.56 8.96
C ALA A 77 -5.19 11.86 9.72
N SER A 78 -5.43 12.96 8.99
CA SER A 78 -5.75 14.27 9.59
C SER A 78 -7.14 14.34 10.22
N MET A 79 -8.11 13.56 9.70
CA MET A 79 -9.50 13.60 10.14
C MET A 79 -9.75 12.92 11.49
N ASN A 80 -8.96 11.91 11.84
CA ASN A 80 -9.14 11.16 13.08
C ASN A 80 -7.81 10.78 13.75
N GLN A 81 -7.41 11.55 14.75
CA GLN A 81 -6.18 11.31 15.52
C GLN A 81 -6.11 9.94 16.22
N LYS A 82 -7.25 9.28 16.49
CA LYS A 82 -7.23 7.94 17.13
C LYS A 82 -6.79 6.83 16.17
N ASN A 83 -7.11 6.98 14.89
CA ASN A 83 -6.81 6.00 13.85
C ASN A 83 -5.76 6.55 12.87
N SER A 84 -5.10 7.65 13.18
CA SER A 84 -4.15 8.27 12.26
C SER A 84 -2.98 7.35 11.93
N SER A 85 -2.58 6.46 12.84
CA SER A 85 -1.43 5.57 12.65
C SER A 85 -1.60 4.58 11.49
N ILE A 86 -2.80 4.02 11.29
CA ILE A 86 -3.04 3.09 10.18
C ILE A 86 -2.96 3.83 8.83
N PHE A 87 -3.53 5.03 8.76
CA PHE A 87 -3.48 5.87 7.56
C PHE A 87 -2.08 6.45 7.30
N ILE A 88 -1.32 6.81 8.33
CA ILE A 88 0.09 7.21 8.20
C ILE A 88 0.92 6.04 7.66
N THR A 89 0.68 4.82 8.14
CA THR A 89 1.35 3.63 7.62
C THR A 89 1.02 3.43 6.14
N ALA A 90 -0.27 3.54 5.78
CA ALA A 90 -0.70 3.44 4.39
C ALA A 90 -0.11 4.52 3.48
N LYS A 91 0.01 5.76 3.97
CA LYS A 91 0.70 6.85 3.29
C LYS A 91 2.14 6.46 2.95
N ILE A 92 2.91 5.99 3.94
CA ILE A 92 4.32 5.59 3.76
C ILE A 92 4.44 4.43 2.75
N ILE A 93 3.53 3.45 2.82
CA ILE A 93 3.48 2.35 1.84
C ILE A 93 3.21 2.89 0.43
N GLY A 94 2.25 3.82 0.29
CA GLY A 94 1.97 4.47 -1.00
C GLY A 94 3.18 5.22 -1.58
N GLU A 95 3.93 5.94 -0.73
CA GLU A 95 5.18 6.62 -1.11
C GLU A 95 6.24 5.61 -1.58
N ASN A 96 6.45 4.52 -0.83
CA ASN A 96 7.41 3.47 -1.22
C ASN A 96 7.04 2.76 -2.53
N ILE A 97 5.74 2.50 -2.75
CA ILE A 97 5.23 1.94 -4.01
C ILE A 97 5.46 2.92 -5.16
N GLN A 98 5.26 4.21 -4.94
CA GLN A 98 5.53 5.24 -5.94
C GLN A 98 7.02 5.24 -6.33
N ASP A 99 7.93 5.19 -5.35
CA ASP A 99 9.37 5.13 -5.59
C ASP A 99 9.77 3.87 -6.37
N LEU A 100 9.17 2.72 -6.04
CA LEU A 100 9.36 1.48 -6.78
C LEU A 100 8.93 1.63 -8.24
N LEU A 101 7.70 2.10 -8.48
CA LEU A 101 7.14 2.24 -9.82
C LEU A 101 8.00 3.18 -10.67
N TYR A 102 8.50 4.27 -10.07
CA TYR A 102 9.42 5.20 -10.72
C TYR A 102 10.75 4.53 -11.11
N ALA A 103 11.28 3.65 -10.26
CA ALA A 103 12.50 2.89 -10.58
C ALA A 103 12.32 1.84 -11.68
N MET A 104 11.07 1.51 -12.04
CA MET A 104 10.74 0.54 -13.09
C MET A 104 10.48 1.19 -14.47
N GLU A 105 10.40 2.53 -14.56
CA GLU A 105 10.36 3.26 -15.85
C GLU A 105 11.69 3.21 -16.59
#